data_AF-A0A1X7APQ2-F1
#
_entry.id   AF-A0A1X7APQ2-F1
#
_cell.length_a   1.000
_cell.length_b   1.000
_cell.length_c   1.000
_cell.angle_alpha   90.00
_cell.angle_beta   90.00
_cell.angle_gamma   90.00
#
_symmetry.space_group_name_H-M   'P 1'
#
loop_
_entity.id
_entity.type
_entity.pdbx_description
1 polymer ?
#
loop_
_entity_poly.entity_id
_entity_poly.type
_entity_poly.pdbx_seq_one_letter_code
_entity_poly.pdbx_strand_id
1 'polypeptide(L)'
;MEWMKFVIELVDKITWPTVIVLSLVILRHPISTLVPLARKLKYKDFEMEFGQELKVVSKKAAGAFPELKHDKRSLLIASAENMPNATILEAWRVVDEKAEALIASTAPDIDLENTDSRYKLMEETLIAHKLVDTKKAKLFSELRQLRNKTAHAAGHQAGKAEAIMYVELCFTLSAHLQRITEKSSQPAHI
;
A
#
# COMPACT_ATOMS: atom_id res chain seq x y z
N MET A 1 -28.71 68.10 -4.58
CA MET A 1 -27.46 68.08 -3.78
C MET A 1 -27.53 67.04 -2.66
N GLU A 2 -28.60 66.98 -1.86
CA GLU A 2 -28.76 65.99 -0.76
C GLU A 2 -28.80 64.52 -1.21
N TRP A 3 -29.46 64.22 -2.33
CA TRP A 3 -29.50 62.87 -2.93
C TRP A 3 -28.10 62.26 -3.17
N MET A 4 -27.14 63.09 -3.59
CA MET A 4 -25.79 62.63 -3.92
C MET A 4 -25.01 62.27 -2.65
N LYS A 5 -25.24 62.99 -1.54
CA LYS A 5 -24.65 62.68 -0.24
C LYS A 5 -25.20 61.39 0.36
N PHE A 6 -26.51 61.16 0.24
CA PHE A 6 -27.13 59.92 0.70
C PHE A 6 -26.57 58.68 -0.03
N VAL A 7 -26.36 58.77 -1.35
CA VAL A 7 -25.75 57.68 -2.13
C VAL A 7 -24.31 57.41 -1.69
N ILE A 8 -23.53 58.46 -1.41
CA ILE A 8 -22.14 58.32 -0.96
C ILE A 8 -22.07 57.65 0.42
N GLU A 9 -22.86 58.12 1.40
CA GLU A 9 -22.89 57.52 2.74
C GLU A 9 -23.38 56.06 2.73
N LEU A 10 -24.30 55.72 1.83
CA LEU A 10 -24.80 54.36 1.67
C LEU A 10 -23.74 53.43 1.09
N VAL A 11 -23.01 53.88 0.06
CA VAL A 11 -21.89 53.12 -0.53
C VAL A 11 -20.79 52.90 0.49
N ASP A 12 -20.43 53.93 1.28
CA ASP A 12 -19.36 53.83 2.28
C ASP A 12 -19.66 52.77 3.35
N LYS A 13 -20.93 52.65 3.77
CA LYS A 13 -21.37 51.62 4.72
C LYS A 13 -21.46 50.22 4.11
N ILE A 14 -21.75 50.09 2.81
CA ILE A 14 -21.93 48.81 2.12
C ILE A 14 -20.59 48.25 1.61
N THR A 15 -19.59 49.11 1.40
CA THR A 15 -18.29 48.72 0.83
C THR A 15 -17.60 47.65 1.66
N TRP A 16 -17.48 47.83 2.98
CA TRP A 16 -16.81 46.86 3.85
C TRP A 16 -17.52 45.50 3.94
N PRO A 17 -18.84 45.41 4.19
CA PRO A 17 -19.57 44.15 4.14
C PRO A 17 -19.43 43.45 2.79
N THR A 18 -19.48 44.21 1.69
CA THR A 18 -19.36 43.67 0.34
C THR A 18 -17.98 43.06 0.11
N VAL A 19 -16.90 43.77 0.49
CA VAL A 19 -15.53 43.27 0.37
C VAL A 19 -15.35 41.99 1.18
N ILE A 20 -15.83 41.93 2.43
CA ILE A 20 -15.71 40.74 3.29
C ILE A 20 -16.43 39.54 2.65
N VAL A 21 -17.67 39.74 2.19
CA VAL A 21 -18.44 38.68 1.52
C VAL A 21 -17.74 38.23 0.24
N LEU A 22 -17.25 39.16 -0.57
CA LEU A 22 -16.54 38.84 -1.81
C LEU A 22 -15.24 38.07 -1.53
N SER A 23 -14.47 38.49 -0.53
CA SER A 23 -13.25 37.80 -0.09
C SER A 23 -13.54 36.38 0.38
N LEU A 24 -14.59 36.17 1.20
CA LEU A 24 -14.99 34.82 1.63
C LEU A 24 -15.45 33.95 0.45
N VAL A 25 -16.20 34.53 -0.50
CA VAL A 25 -16.68 33.81 -1.69
C VAL A 25 -15.54 33.45 -2.65
N ILE A 26 -14.49 34.27 -2.74
CA ILE A 26 -13.31 34.00 -3.56
C ILE A 26 -12.40 32.97 -2.86
N LEU A 27 -12.21 33.05 -1.53
CA LEU A 27 -11.33 32.15 -0.77
C LEU A 27 -11.93 30.76 -0.50
N ARG A 28 -13.27 30.60 -0.48
CA ARG A 28 -13.89 29.28 -0.24
C ARG A 28 -13.46 28.23 -1.26
N HIS A 29 -13.23 28.65 -2.51
CA HIS A 29 -12.86 27.75 -3.60
C HIS A 29 -11.44 27.20 -3.44
N PRO A 30 -10.38 28.03 -3.29
CA PRO A 30 -9.02 27.53 -3.08
C PRO A 30 -8.81 26.81 -1.74
N ILE A 31 -9.56 27.16 -0.70
CA ILE A 31 -9.47 26.44 0.60
C ILE A 31 -10.06 25.03 0.46
N SER A 32 -11.21 24.88 -0.21
CA SER A 32 -11.85 23.58 -0.42
C SER A 32 -10.95 22.59 -1.17
N THR A 33 -10.13 23.08 -2.11
CA THR A 33 -9.18 22.23 -2.86
C THR A 33 -7.96 21.79 -2.05
N LEU A 34 -7.60 22.51 -0.97
CA LEU A 34 -6.45 22.19 -0.11
C LEU A 34 -6.79 21.24 1.05
N VAL A 35 -8.04 21.26 1.54
CA VAL A 35 -8.55 20.36 2.58
C VAL A 35 -8.24 18.87 2.30
N PRO A 36 -8.48 18.32 1.09
CA PRO A 36 -8.20 16.90 0.83
C PRO A 36 -6.70 16.56 0.91
N LEU A 37 -5.80 17.49 0.56
CA LEU A 37 -4.35 17.26 0.63
C LEU A 37 -3.87 17.22 2.08
N ALA A 38 -4.32 18.17 2.91
CA ALA A 38 -4.01 18.19 4.34
C ALA A 38 -4.52 16.94 5.08
N ARG A 39 -5.72 16.44 4.71
CA ARG A 39 -6.25 15.18 5.25
C ARG A 39 -5.40 13.97 4.86
N LYS A 40 -4.96 13.88 3.60
CA LYS A 40 -4.10 12.79 3.13
C LYS A 40 -2.75 12.77 3.84
N LEU A 41 -2.13 13.92 4.05
CA LEU A 41 -0.86 14.04 4.78
C LEU A 41 -1.02 13.58 6.23
N LYS A 42 -2.01 14.13 6.97
CA LYS A 42 -2.27 13.72 8.35
C LYS A 42 -2.54 12.21 8.51
N TYR A 43 -3.28 11.63 7.56
CA TYR A 43 -3.55 10.20 7.59
C TYR A 43 -2.29 9.37 7.35
N LYS A 44 -1.45 9.77 6.39
CA LYS A 44 -0.16 9.12 6.11
C LYS A 44 0.82 9.26 7.30
N ASP A 45 0.86 10.43 7.93
CA ASP A 45 1.70 10.67 9.11
C ASP A 45 1.24 9.79 10.27
N PHE A 46 -0.07 9.71 10.53
CA PHE A 46 -0.64 8.83 11.56
C PHE A 46 -0.35 7.34 11.28
N GLU A 47 -0.53 6.86 10.05
CA GLU A 47 -0.21 5.47 9.69
C GLU A 47 1.27 5.14 9.93
N MET A 48 2.16 6.09 9.62
CA MET A 48 3.59 5.94 9.85
C MET A 48 3.94 5.93 11.34
N GLU A 49 3.41 6.87 12.12
CA GLU A 49 3.61 6.97 13.57
C GLU A 49 3.09 5.71 14.28
N PHE A 50 1.85 5.30 14.00
CA PHE A 50 1.26 4.09 14.55
C PHE A 50 2.08 2.85 14.21
N GLY A 51 2.54 2.72 12.96
CA GLY A 51 3.39 1.62 12.55
C GLY A 51 4.74 1.58 13.28
N GLN A 52 5.35 2.74 13.54
CA GLN A 52 6.59 2.85 14.30
C GLN A 52 6.39 2.52 15.79
N GLU A 53 5.37 3.11 16.42
CA GLU A 53 5.03 2.84 17.82
C GLU A 53 4.70 1.36 18.04
N LEU A 54 3.90 0.78 17.15
CA LEU A 54 3.54 -0.64 17.22
C LEU A 54 4.78 -1.52 17.09
N LYS A 55 5.71 -1.24 16.18
CA LYS A 55 6.98 -1.98 16.08
C LYS A 55 7.79 -1.94 17.39
N VAL A 56 7.85 -0.77 18.04
CA VAL A 56 8.54 -0.62 19.33
C VAL A 56 7.84 -1.44 20.41
N VAL A 57 6.50 -1.36 20.48
CA VAL A 57 5.70 -2.13 21.44
C VAL A 57 5.86 -3.63 21.20
N SER A 58 5.77 -4.10 19.95
CA SER A 58 5.96 -5.51 19.58
C SER A 58 7.35 -6.02 19.95
N LYS A 59 8.41 -5.21 19.76
CA LYS A 59 9.77 -5.59 20.15
C LYS A 59 9.92 -5.72 21.66
N LYS A 60 9.31 -4.82 22.44
CA LYS A 60 9.27 -4.91 23.90
C LYS A 60 8.46 -6.13 24.36
N ALA A 61 7.31 -6.36 23.73
CA ALA A 61 6.44 -7.49 24.02
C ALA A 61 7.11 -8.84 23.72
N ALA A 62 7.85 -8.97 22.62
CA ALA A 62 8.59 -10.19 22.29
C ALA A 62 9.70 -10.55 23.30
N GLY A 63 10.22 -9.56 24.04
CA GLY A 63 11.17 -9.79 25.15
C GLY A 63 10.49 -10.19 26.46
N ALA A 64 9.24 -9.76 26.67
CA ALA A 64 8.45 -10.06 27.88
C ALA A 64 7.62 -11.36 27.75
N PHE A 65 7.19 -11.68 26.53
CA PHE A 65 6.33 -12.80 26.19
C PHE A 65 6.90 -13.54 24.96
N PRO A 66 7.77 -14.53 25.17
CA PRO A 66 8.36 -15.32 24.08
C PRO A 66 7.31 -16.03 23.21
N GLU A 67 6.14 -16.35 23.77
CA GLU A 67 4.99 -16.98 23.10
C GLU A 67 4.29 -16.08 22.07
N LEU A 68 4.53 -14.77 22.11
CA LEU A 68 4.00 -13.81 21.13
C LEU A 68 4.69 -13.90 19.75
N LYS A 69 5.70 -14.77 19.61
CA LYS A 69 6.27 -15.13 18.30
C LYS A 69 5.28 -15.97 17.51
N HIS A 70 4.37 -15.30 16.83
CA HIS A 70 3.47 -15.95 15.89
C HIS A 70 4.11 -16.05 14.51
N ASP A 71 4.05 -17.26 13.92
CA ASP A 71 4.35 -17.45 12.51
C ASP A 71 3.30 -16.74 11.66
N LYS A 72 3.73 -15.79 10.81
CA LYS A 72 2.85 -15.02 9.92
C LYS A 72 1.99 -15.96 9.06
N ARG A 73 2.54 -17.12 8.67
CA ARG A 73 1.79 -18.13 7.91
C ARG A 73 0.63 -18.69 8.72
N SER A 74 0.87 -19.14 9.95
CA SER A 74 -0.17 -19.68 10.83
C SER A 74 -1.27 -18.66 11.13
N LEU A 75 -0.91 -17.38 11.33
CA LEU A 75 -1.90 -16.31 11.53
C LEU A 75 -2.80 -16.12 10.32
N LEU A 76 -2.24 -16.14 9.11
CA LEU A 76 -3.02 -16.00 7.87
C LEU A 76 -3.92 -17.20 7.63
N ILE A 77 -3.45 -18.41 7.90
CA ILE A 77 -4.26 -19.63 7.85
C ILE A 77 -5.43 -19.54 8.84
N ALA A 78 -5.19 -19.09 10.07
CA ALA A 78 -6.27 -18.88 11.05
C ALA A 78 -7.28 -17.81 10.60
N SER A 79 -6.78 -16.74 9.96
CA SER A 79 -7.61 -15.64 9.45
C SER A 79 -8.49 -16.06 8.27
N ALA A 80 -8.11 -17.10 7.52
CA ALA A 80 -8.86 -17.61 6.38
C ALA A 80 -10.27 -18.10 6.75
N GLU A 81 -10.52 -18.45 8.02
CA GLU A 81 -11.84 -18.87 8.51
C GLU A 81 -12.89 -17.78 8.30
N ASN A 82 -12.56 -16.56 8.70
CA ASN A 82 -13.52 -15.45 8.79
C ASN A 82 -13.28 -14.40 7.70
N MET A 83 -12.08 -14.37 7.12
CA MET A 83 -11.65 -13.30 6.21
C MET A 83 -10.85 -13.83 5.01
N PRO A 84 -11.38 -14.79 4.22
CA PRO A 84 -10.63 -15.47 3.16
C PRO A 84 -10.08 -14.51 2.10
N ASN A 85 -10.86 -13.51 1.66
CA ASN A 85 -10.41 -12.54 0.67
C ASN A 85 -9.28 -11.65 1.22
N ALA A 86 -9.39 -11.18 2.47
CA ALA A 86 -8.34 -10.39 3.10
C ALA A 86 -7.06 -11.22 3.29
N THR A 87 -7.20 -12.49 3.68
CA THR A 87 -6.10 -13.43 3.78
C THR A 87 -5.36 -13.60 2.45
N ILE A 88 -6.06 -13.73 1.33
CA ILE A 88 -5.45 -13.81 -0.01
C ILE A 88 -4.66 -12.54 -0.34
N LEU A 89 -5.25 -11.36 -0.09
CA LEU A 89 -4.59 -10.08 -0.35
C LEU A 89 -3.32 -9.91 0.50
N GLU A 90 -3.36 -10.31 1.78
CA GLU A 90 -2.22 -10.20 2.69
C GLU A 90 -1.15 -11.25 2.42
N ALA A 91 -1.53 -12.48 2.04
CA ALA A 91 -0.59 -13.52 1.65
C ALA A 91 0.23 -13.12 0.41
N TRP A 92 -0.40 -12.45 -0.57
CA TRP A 92 0.29 -11.94 -1.75
C TRP A 92 1.39 -10.93 -1.40
N ARG A 93 1.19 -10.09 -0.37
CA ARG A 93 2.22 -9.11 0.05
C ARG A 93 3.54 -9.76 0.43
N VAL A 94 3.52 -10.99 0.94
CA VAL A 94 4.74 -11.74 1.27
C VAL A 94 5.53 -12.09 0.02
N VAL A 95 4.85 -12.44 -1.09
CA VAL A 95 5.52 -12.70 -2.37
C VAL A 95 6.04 -11.40 -2.99
N ASP A 96 5.23 -10.34 -2.93
CA ASP A 96 5.57 -8.99 -3.41
C ASP A 96 6.88 -8.48 -2.75
N GLU A 97 6.95 -8.50 -1.41
CA GLU A 97 8.16 -8.09 -0.67
C GLU A 97 9.41 -8.89 -1.08
N LYS A 98 9.30 -10.21 -1.24
CA LYS A 98 10.46 -11.05 -1.58
C LYS A 98 10.87 -10.89 -3.05
N ALA A 99 9.92 -10.70 -3.95
CA ALA A 99 10.20 -10.43 -5.35
C ALA A 99 10.85 -9.05 -5.52
N GLU A 100 10.33 -8.02 -4.84
CA GLU A 100 10.91 -6.68 -4.82
C GLU A 100 12.34 -6.69 -4.26
N ALA A 101 12.58 -7.36 -3.12
CA ALA A 101 13.92 -7.50 -2.56
C ALA A 101 14.89 -8.21 -3.52
N LEU A 102 14.44 -9.26 -4.21
CA LEU A 102 15.25 -9.97 -5.20
C LEU A 102 15.61 -9.07 -6.39
N ILE A 103 14.64 -8.33 -6.92
CA ILE A 103 14.85 -7.39 -8.03
C ILE A 103 15.80 -6.27 -7.59
N ALA A 104 15.56 -5.65 -6.44
CA ALA A 104 16.44 -4.59 -5.91
C ALA A 104 17.89 -5.08 -5.76
N SER A 105 18.11 -6.34 -5.38
CA SER A 105 19.46 -6.92 -5.26
C SER A 105 20.14 -7.26 -6.59
N THR A 106 19.38 -7.52 -7.67
CA THR A 106 19.92 -8.08 -8.93
C THR A 106 19.82 -7.12 -10.11
N ALA A 107 18.86 -6.20 -10.08
CA ALA A 107 18.56 -5.22 -11.13
C ALA A 107 18.18 -3.88 -10.47
N PRO A 108 19.13 -3.18 -9.84
CA PRO A 108 18.87 -1.94 -9.10
C PRO A 108 18.40 -0.79 -10.00
N ASP A 109 18.62 -0.89 -11.32
CA ASP A 109 18.18 0.11 -12.30
C ASP A 109 16.66 0.08 -12.58
N ILE A 110 15.95 -0.94 -12.08
CA ILE A 110 14.50 -1.08 -12.28
C ILE A 110 13.74 -0.37 -11.17
N ASP A 111 13.03 0.70 -11.53
CA ASP A 111 12.13 1.42 -10.63
C ASP A 111 10.73 0.79 -10.61
N LEU A 112 10.38 0.14 -9.49
CA LEU A 112 9.07 -0.47 -9.26
C LEU A 112 8.05 0.48 -8.59
N GLU A 113 8.47 1.65 -8.10
CA GLU A 113 7.61 2.55 -7.32
C GLU A 113 6.79 3.51 -8.19
N ASN A 114 7.33 3.93 -9.34
CA ASN A 114 6.72 4.96 -10.20
C ASN A 114 5.90 4.43 -11.39
N THR A 115 5.43 3.18 -11.33
CA THR A 115 4.75 2.53 -12.46
C THR A 115 3.36 1.99 -12.08
N ASP A 116 2.33 2.42 -12.82
CA ASP A 116 0.93 1.95 -12.68
C ASP A 116 0.78 0.43 -12.87
N SER A 117 1.76 -0.21 -13.53
CA SER A 117 1.83 -1.65 -13.78
C SER A 117 2.92 -2.36 -12.97
N ARG A 118 3.25 -1.87 -11.76
CA ARG A 118 4.27 -2.42 -10.84
C ARG A 118 4.35 -3.95 -10.85
N TYR A 119 3.22 -4.64 -10.65
CA TYR A 119 3.21 -6.11 -10.58
C TYR A 119 3.48 -6.82 -11.91
N LYS A 120 3.16 -6.18 -13.04
CA LYS A 120 3.47 -6.68 -14.39
C LYS A 120 4.95 -6.49 -14.69
N LEU A 121 5.49 -5.31 -14.38
CA LEU A 121 6.92 -5.02 -14.50
C LEU A 121 7.74 -6.00 -13.66
N MET A 122 7.34 -6.25 -12.41
CA MET A 122 7.97 -7.24 -11.55
C MET A 122 8.00 -8.65 -12.18
N GLU A 123 6.90 -9.10 -12.77
CA GLU A 123 6.83 -10.38 -13.50
C GLU A 123 7.80 -10.41 -14.69
N GLU A 124 7.80 -9.35 -15.50
CA GLU A 124 8.66 -9.22 -16.67
C GLU A 124 10.14 -9.22 -16.29
N THR A 125 10.52 -8.50 -15.23
CA THR A 125 11.89 -8.47 -14.72
C THR A 125 12.35 -9.84 -14.21
N LEU A 126 11.51 -10.55 -13.44
CA LEU A 126 11.81 -11.90 -12.95
C LEU A 126 12.11 -12.87 -14.10
N ILE A 127 11.39 -12.75 -15.23
CA ILE A 127 11.58 -13.58 -16.42
C ILE A 127 12.80 -13.12 -17.23
N ALA A 128 12.91 -11.83 -17.53
CA ALA A 128 13.96 -11.27 -18.38
C ALA A 128 15.36 -11.52 -17.82
N HIS A 129 15.52 -11.37 -16.49
CA HIS A 129 16.78 -11.63 -15.79
C HIS A 129 16.97 -13.11 -15.41
N LYS A 130 16.05 -14.00 -15.82
CA LYS A 130 16.06 -15.44 -15.49
C LYS A 130 16.22 -15.73 -13.99
N LEU A 131 15.66 -14.86 -13.15
CA LEU A 131 15.72 -14.98 -11.69
C LEU A 131 14.90 -16.16 -11.19
N VAL A 132 13.91 -16.57 -11.98
CA VAL A 132 13.09 -17.76 -11.75
C VAL A 132 12.96 -18.56 -13.05
N ASP A 133 12.73 -19.86 -12.93
CA ASP A 133 12.42 -20.69 -14.10
C ASP A 133 10.98 -20.44 -14.60
N THR A 134 10.69 -20.92 -15.81
CA THR A 134 9.40 -20.74 -16.47
C THR A 134 8.22 -21.25 -15.65
N LYS A 135 8.39 -22.34 -14.89
CA LYS A 135 7.30 -22.90 -14.07
C LYS A 135 6.98 -21.98 -12.89
N LYS A 136 8.00 -21.44 -12.25
CA LYS A 136 7.87 -20.52 -11.11
C LYS A 136 7.38 -19.14 -11.54
N ALA A 137 7.81 -18.65 -12.71
CA ALA A 137 7.26 -17.45 -13.33
C ALA A 137 5.76 -17.61 -13.60
N LYS A 138 5.35 -18.76 -14.15
CA LYS A 138 3.93 -19.06 -14.37
C LYS A 138 3.13 -19.05 -13.07
N LEU A 139 3.65 -19.70 -12.02
CA LEU A 139 3.02 -19.70 -10.70
C LEU A 139 2.85 -18.27 -10.15
N PHE A 140 3.88 -17.44 -10.26
CA PHE A 140 3.81 -16.03 -9.86
C PHE A 140 2.68 -15.30 -10.62
N SER A 141 2.61 -15.47 -11.93
CA SER A 141 1.57 -14.86 -12.79
C SER A 141 0.16 -15.31 -12.38
N GLU A 142 -0.03 -16.61 -12.17
CA GLU A 142 -1.32 -17.19 -11.77
C GLU A 142 -1.76 -16.68 -10.39
N LEU A 143 -0.85 -16.63 -9.41
CA LEU A 143 -1.13 -16.09 -8.08
C LEU A 143 -1.48 -14.59 -8.14
N ARG A 144 -0.80 -13.81 -8.98
CA ARG A 144 -1.10 -12.39 -9.22
C ARG A 144 -2.50 -12.21 -9.80
N GLN A 145 -2.86 -13.03 -10.79
CA GLN A 145 -4.19 -13.01 -11.41
C GLN A 145 -5.30 -13.35 -10.42
N LEU A 146 -5.08 -14.38 -9.58
CA LEU A 146 -6.03 -14.75 -8.52
C LEU A 146 -6.21 -13.62 -7.51
N ARG A 147 -5.12 -13.00 -7.04
CA ARG A 147 -5.17 -11.81 -6.16
C ARG A 147 -5.99 -10.69 -6.79
N ASN A 148 -5.76 -10.41 -8.07
CA ASN A 148 -6.49 -9.35 -8.77
C ASN A 148 -7.99 -9.67 -8.88
N LYS A 149 -8.35 -10.92 -9.17
CA LYS A 149 -9.75 -11.37 -9.14
C LYS A 149 -10.36 -11.15 -7.76
N THR A 150 -9.66 -11.52 -6.68
CA THR A 150 -10.14 -11.32 -5.30
C THR A 150 -10.31 -9.84 -4.95
N ALA A 151 -9.39 -8.97 -5.40
CA ALA A 151 -9.47 -7.53 -5.15
C ALA A 151 -10.66 -6.85 -5.87
N HIS A 152 -11.03 -7.35 -7.06
CA HIS A 152 -12.11 -6.79 -7.87
C HIS A 152 -13.45 -7.53 -7.73
N ALA A 153 -13.48 -8.66 -7.01
CA ALA A 153 -14.69 -9.44 -6.76
C ALA A 153 -15.59 -8.74 -5.73
N ALA A 154 -16.38 -7.77 -6.19
CA ALA A 154 -17.41 -7.12 -5.39
C ALA A 154 -18.50 -8.15 -5.01
N GLY A 155 -18.37 -8.76 -3.83
CA GLY A 155 -19.36 -9.66 -3.24
C GLY A 155 -19.14 -11.16 -3.44
N HIS A 156 -18.09 -11.59 -4.15
CA HIS A 156 -17.70 -13.00 -4.19
C HIS A 156 -16.57 -13.28 -3.20
N GLN A 157 -16.80 -14.21 -2.28
CA GLN A 157 -15.79 -14.67 -1.33
C GLN A 157 -15.13 -15.94 -1.86
N ALA A 158 -13.80 -15.98 -1.80
CA ALA A 158 -13.07 -17.23 -1.90
C ALA A 158 -13.47 -18.13 -0.71
N GLY A 159 -13.54 -19.43 -0.91
CA GLY A 159 -13.73 -20.35 0.19
C GLY A 159 -12.50 -20.42 1.09
N LYS A 160 -12.70 -20.87 2.33
CA LYS A 160 -11.65 -21.06 3.33
C LYS A 160 -10.53 -21.96 2.81
N ALA A 161 -10.87 -23.08 2.18
CA ALA A 161 -9.88 -24.04 1.69
C ALA A 161 -9.00 -23.43 0.60
N GLU A 162 -9.60 -22.68 -0.33
CA GLU A 162 -8.91 -21.96 -1.40
C GLU A 162 -7.98 -20.89 -0.84
N ALA A 163 -8.44 -20.12 0.16
CA ALA A 163 -7.61 -19.11 0.82
C ALA A 163 -6.40 -19.75 1.54
N ILE A 164 -6.60 -20.87 2.24
CA ILE A 164 -5.50 -21.62 2.87
C ILE A 164 -4.51 -22.11 1.82
N MET A 165 -4.99 -22.75 0.75
CA MET A 165 -4.11 -23.20 -0.35
C MET A 165 -3.35 -22.04 -1.01
N TYR A 166 -3.99 -20.88 -1.15
CA TYR A 166 -3.34 -19.68 -1.67
C TYR A 166 -2.20 -19.21 -0.77
N VAL A 167 -2.42 -19.17 0.56
CA VAL A 167 -1.39 -18.85 1.55
C VAL A 167 -0.19 -19.79 1.40
N GLU A 168 -0.46 -21.10 1.35
CA GLU A 168 0.56 -22.14 1.20
C GLU A 168 1.45 -21.94 -0.04
N LEU A 169 0.83 -21.63 -1.19
CA LEU A 169 1.54 -21.37 -2.44
C LEU A 169 2.36 -20.07 -2.36
N CYS A 170 1.81 -19.00 -1.78
CA CYS A 170 2.53 -17.74 -1.57
C CYS A 170 3.77 -17.93 -0.69
N PHE A 171 3.64 -18.62 0.45
CA PHE A 171 4.77 -18.86 1.34
C PHE A 171 5.83 -19.75 0.66
N THR A 172 5.41 -20.78 -0.08
CA THR A 172 6.33 -21.65 -0.83
C THR A 172 7.13 -20.88 -1.88
N LEU A 173 6.46 -20.03 -2.66
CA LEU A 173 7.13 -19.19 -3.66
C LEU A 173 8.05 -18.16 -3.02
N SER A 174 7.60 -17.49 -1.95
CA SER A 174 8.40 -16.49 -1.24
C SER A 174 9.69 -17.08 -0.64
N ALA A 175 9.62 -18.29 -0.08
CA ALA A 175 10.78 -18.99 0.46
C ALA A 175 11.77 -19.40 -0.64
N HIS A 176 11.30 -19.62 -1.87
CA HIS A 176 12.16 -19.85 -3.01
C HIS A 176 12.84 -18.56 -3.46
N LEU A 177 12.09 -17.46 -3.60
CA LEU A 177 12.65 -16.15 -3.98
C LEU A 177 13.71 -15.69 -2.98
N GLN A 178 13.43 -15.81 -1.68
CA GLN A 178 14.38 -15.48 -0.62
C GLN A 178 15.69 -16.28 -0.73
N ARG A 179 15.61 -17.60 -0.99
CA ARG A 179 16.81 -18.43 -1.18
C ARG A 179 17.67 -17.98 -2.35
N ILE A 180 17.05 -17.48 -3.43
CA ILE A 180 17.79 -16.90 -4.56
C ILE A 180 18.48 -15.62 -4.12
N THR A 181 17.78 -14.73 -3.42
CA THR A 181 18.33 -13.46 -2.91
C THR A 181 19.52 -13.69 -1.96
N GLU A 182 19.41 -14.67 -1.06
CA GLU A 182 20.50 -15.02 -0.14
C GLU A 182 21.73 -15.54 -0.91
N LYS A 183 21.50 -16.36 -1.94
CA LYS A 183 22.58 -16.89 -2.80
C LYS A 183 23.24 -15.80 -3.65
N SER A 184 22.49 -14.81 -4.14
CA SER A 184 23.06 -13.68 -4.89
C SER A 184 23.81 -12.70 -3.99
N SER A 185 23.50 -12.66 -2.69
CA SER A 185 24.12 -11.77 -1.71
C SER A 185 25.40 -12.33 -1.05
N GLN A 186 25.67 -13.63 -1.17
CA GLN A 186 26.92 -14.22 -0.68
C GLN A 186 28.07 -13.94 -1.67
N PRO A 187 29.14 -13.24 -1.26
CA PRO A 187 30.31 -13.08 -2.12
C PRO A 187 30.90 -14.47 -2.39
N ALA A 188 31.25 -14.73 -3.65
CA ALA A 188 31.99 -15.92 -4.02
C ALA A 188 33.25 -16.00 -3.13
N HIS A 189 33.24 -16.92 -2.16
CA HIS A 189 34.45 -17.28 -1.43
C HIS A 189 35.40 -17.89 -2.46
N ILE A 190 36.37 -17.06 -2.88
CA ILE A 190 37.62 -17.48 -3.51
C ILE A 190 38.55 -17.95 -2.39
#